data_AF-A0A8J1L519-F1
#
_entry.id   AF-A0A8J1L519-F1
#
_cell.length_a   1.000
_cell.length_b   1.000
_cell.length_c   1.000
_cell.angle_alpha   90.00
_cell.angle_beta   90.00
_cell.angle_gamma   90.00
#
_symmetry.space_group_name_H-M   'P 1'
#
loop_
_entity.id
_entity.type
_entity.pdbx_description
1 polymer ?
#
loop_
_entity_poly.entity_id
_entity_poly.type
_entity_poly.pdbx_seq_one_letter_code
_entity_poly.pdbx_strand_id
1 'polypeptide(L)'
;MFFCLAVTCLNCTEASDTYDQFMDIQLDIRMSNSINQALCQYVQPEQLGECSYRCSKCHQMVTALKTVTVHQPSNVLTLCLNRFDIFSNRKIKKSVAYPECLDLRCYTSEPNGTPILYNLYAVLVHAGTTCNSGHYFCYVKVRNQIHSDLVWETIKGCILHKNIFTYDPC
;
A
#
# COMPACT_ATOMS: atom_id res chain seq x y z
N MET A 1 1.49 -10.23 -6.20
CA MET A 1 2.40 -9.77 -5.13
C MET A 1 2.19 -10.67 -3.94
N PHE A 2 3.26 -11.14 -3.29
CA PHE A 2 3.16 -11.90 -2.04
C PHE A 2 3.58 -11.04 -0.86
N PHE A 3 2.88 -11.20 0.25
CA PHE A 3 3.14 -10.51 1.50
C PHE A 3 3.53 -11.53 2.56
N CYS A 4 4.51 -11.18 3.38
CA CYS A 4 4.82 -11.91 4.60
C CYS A 4 4.13 -11.20 5.77
N LEU A 5 3.28 -11.95 6.45
CA LEU A 5 2.68 -11.57 7.71
C LEU A 5 3.45 -12.28 8.83
N ALA A 6 4.19 -11.53 9.62
CA ALA A 6 4.97 -12.04 10.74
C ALA A 6 4.29 -11.72 12.07
N VAL A 7 4.06 -12.74 12.91
CA VAL A 7 3.58 -12.58 14.28
C VAL A 7 4.67 -12.96 15.27
N THR A 8 5.22 -11.97 15.97
CA THR A 8 6.33 -12.14 16.92
C THR A 8 5.82 -12.09 18.35
N CYS A 9 6.03 -13.18 19.10
CA CYS A 9 5.69 -13.26 20.52
C CYS A 9 6.58 -12.32 21.34
N LEU A 10 6.00 -11.44 22.17
CA LEU A 10 6.79 -10.53 23.01
C LEU A 10 7.43 -11.20 24.23
N ASN A 11 6.99 -12.41 24.60
CA ASN A 11 7.54 -13.13 25.75
C ASN A 11 8.76 -14.00 25.39
N CYS A 12 8.73 -14.67 24.22
CA CYS A 12 9.77 -15.62 23.83
C CYS A 12 10.44 -15.31 22.48
N THR A 13 10.07 -14.19 21.86
CA THR A 13 10.59 -13.65 20.59
C THR A 13 10.46 -14.57 19.38
N GLU A 14 9.73 -15.68 19.50
CA GLU A 14 9.44 -16.58 18.38
C GLU A 14 8.53 -15.87 17.37
N ALA A 15 8.92 -15.90 16.09
CA ALA A 15 8.13 -15.38 14.99
C ALA A 15 7.39 -16.53 14.28
N SER A 16 6.16 -16.27 13.87
CA SER A 16 5.39 -17.15 12.99
C SER A 16 5.04 -16.38 11.73
N ASP A 17 5.51 -16.86 10.59
CA ASP A 17 5.30 -16.23 9.29
C ASP A 17 4.20 -16.94 8.50
N THR A 18 3.31 -16.16 7.91
CA THR A 18 2.33 -16.63 6.92
C THR A 18 2.45 -15.82 5.64
N TYR A 19 2.29 -16.48 4.50
CA TYR A 19 2.45 -15.86 3.18
C TYR A 19 1.13 -15.82 2.45
N ASP A 20 0.68 -14.60 2.12
CA ASP A 20 -0.59 -14.35 1.47
C ASP A 20 -0.40 -13.60 0.15
N GLN A 21 -1.26 -13.89 -0.81
CA GLN A 21 -1.27 -13.21 -2.11
C GLN A 21 -2.29 -12.08 -2.12
N PHE A 22 -1.85 -10.88 -2.50
CA PHE A 22 -2.72 -9.73 -2.72
C PHE A 22 -2.45 -9.07 -4.08
N MET A 23 -3.47 -8.39 -4.62
CA MET A 23 -3.37 -7.63 -5.88
C MET A 23 -3.01 -6.16 -5.65
N ASP A 24 -3.29 -5.63 -4.47
CA ASP A 24 -3.15 -4.22 -4.14
C ASP A 24 -2.89 -4.00 -2.64
N ILE A 25 -2.22 -2.88 -2.33
CA ILE A 25 -1.96 -2.43 -0.95
C ILE A 25 -3.00 -1.38 -0.59
N GLN A 26 -3.75 -1.65 0.48
CA GLN A 26 -4.73 -0.72 1.05
C GLN A 26 -4.03 0.20 2.06
N LEU A 27 -3.87 1.47 1.69
CA LEU A 27 -3.16 2.45 2.49
C LEU A 27 -4.12 3.29 3.33
N ASP A 28 -3.96 3.23 4.66
CA ASP A 28 -4.56 4.21 5.54
C ASP A 28 -3.87 5.56 5.38
N ILE A 29 -4.66 6.56 5.01
CA ILE A 29 -4.17 7.92 4.82
C ILE A 29 -4.63 8.85 5.93
N ARG A 30 -5.36 8.43 6.97
CA ARG A 30 -5.89 9.37 8.00
C ARG A 30 -4.77 10.21 8.61
N MET A 31 -3.68 9.55 9.01
CA MET A 31 -2.51 10.17 9.64
C MET A 31 -1.32 10.37 8.71
N SER A 32 -1.45 10.06 7.41
CA SER A 32 -0.35 10.13 6.42
C SER A 32 -0.63 11.11 5.30
N ASN A 33 0.31 12.02 5.01
CA ASN A 33 0.17 13.03 3.96
C ASN A 33 0.92 12.67 2.67
N SER A 34 1.59 11.53 2.63
CA SER A 34 2.22 10.98 1.43
C SER A 34 2.11 9.46 1.35
N ILE A 35 2.30 8.90 0.16
CA ILE A 35 2.40 7.46 -0.07
C ILE A 35 3.53 6.85 0.75
N ASN A 36 4.69 7.49 0.80
CA ASN A 36 5.82 7.00 1.59
C ASN A 36 5.48 6.93 3.08
N GLN A 37 4.81 7.94 3.64
CA GLN A 37 4.37 7.91 5.04
C GLN A 37 3.35 6.79 5.28
N ALA A 38 2.39 6.63 4.37
CA ALA A 38 1.37 5.58 4.50
C ALA A 38 1.97 4.17 4.38
N LEU A 39 2.95 3.96 3.49
CA LEU A 39 3.68 2.70 3.39
C LEU A 39 4.56 2.45 4.62
N CYS A 40 5.23 3.49 5.15
CA CYS A 40 5.96 3.36 6.41
C CYS A 40 5.05 2.88 7.54
N GLN A 41 3.84 3.45 7.64
CA GLN A 41 2.83 3.03 8.62
C GLN A 41 2.30 1.62 8.35
N TYR A 42 2.12 1.25 7.08
CA TYR A 42 1.62 -0.07 6.68
C TYR A 42 2.53 -1.22 7.16
N VAL A 43 3.85 -0.99 7.14
CA VAL A 43 4.84 -1.98 7.58
C VAL A 43 5.27 -1.81 9.05
N GLN A 44 4.70 -0.85 9.79
CA GLN A 44 4.99 -0.74 11.23
C GLN A 44 4.43 -1.97 11.97
N PRO A 45 5.18 -2.54 12.93
CA PRO A 45 4.64 -3.55 13.83
C PRO A 45 3.45 -3.00 14.63
N GLU A 46 2.33 -3.70 14.57
CA GLU A 46 1.14 -3.43 15.38
C GLU A 46 1.07 -4.42 16.53
N GLN A 47 0.85 -3.96 17.75
CA GLN A 47 0.60 -4.84 18.87
C GLN A 47 -0.80 -5.45 18.75
N LEU A 48 -0.87 -6.78 18.71
CA LEU A 48 -2.13 -7.50 18.84
C LEU A 48 -2.73 -7.26 20.22
N GLY A 49 -4.05 -7.37 20.35
CA GLY A 49 -4.75 -7.20 21.63
C GLY A 49 -4.10 -8.01 22.76
N GLU A 50 -4.17 -7.50 23.99
CA GLU A 50 -3.57 -8.19 25.14
C GLU A 50 -4.08 -9.63 25.24
N CYS A 51 -3.15 -10.58 25.40
CA CYS A 51 -3.48 -12.00 25.48
C CYS A 51 -4.35 -12.52 24.31
N SER A 52 -4.18 -11.99 23.09
CA SER A 52 -4.97 -12.39 21.91
C SER A 52 -4.29 -13.44 21.01
N TYR A 53 -3.01 -13.72 21.22
CA TYR A 53 -2.25 -14.69 20.43
C TYR A 53 -1.84 -15.90 21.27
N ARG A 54 -2.15 -17.11 20.80
CA ARG A 54 -1.70 -18.36 21.43
C ARG A 54 -0.34 -18.77 20.87
N CYS A 55 0.72 -18.52 21.61
CA CYS A 55 2.07 -18.87 21.18
C CYS A 55 2.29 -20.39 21.22
N SER A 56 2.81 -20.95 20.12
CA SER A 56 3.13 -22.38 19.98
C SER A 56 4.23 -22.85 20.94
N LYS A 57 5.17 -21.95 21.31
CA LYS A 57 6.31 -22.24 22.20
C LYS A 57 5.98 -22.03 23.68
N CYS A 58 5.28 -20.96 24.02
CA CYS A 58 4.86 -20.71 25.41
C CYS A 58 3.60 -21.50 25.81
N HIS A 59 2.87 -22.04 24.83
CA HIS A 59 1.59 -22.74 25.01
C HIS A 59 0.49 -21.95 25.74
N GLN A 60 0.63 -20.62 25.83
CA GLN A 60 -0.29 -19.72 26.53
C GLN A 60 -0.69 -18.51 25.66
N MET A 61 -1.74 -17.81 26.09
CA MET A 61 -2.14 -16.54 25.49
C MET A 61 -1.14 -15.45 25.88
N VAL A 62 -0.62 -14.73 24.89
CA VAL A 62 0.42 -13.71 25.08
C VAL A 62 0.12 -12.48 24.23
N THR A 63 0.78 -11.37 24.58
CA THR A 63 0.90 -10.21 23.70
C THR A 63 1.93 -10.51 22.60
N ALA A 64 1.62 -10.10 21.38
CA ALA A 64 2.49 -10.29 20.22
C ALA A 64 2.44 -9.07 19.30
N LEU A 65 3.49 -8.89 18.50
CA LEU A 65 3.54 -7.90 17.43
C LEU A 65 3.19 -8.57 16.11
N LYS A 66 2.38 -7.90 15.31
CA LYS A 66 2.01 -8.28 13.96
C LYS A 66 2.65 -7.29 12.99
N THR A 67 3.41 -7.78 12.02
CA THR A 67 4.03 -6.95 10.99
C THR A 67 3.67 -7.49 9.62
N VAL A 68 3.37 -6.61 8.67
CA VAL A 68 3.09 -6.98 7.28
C VAL A 68 4.15 -6.36 6.39
N THR A 69 4.80 -7.17 5.55
CA THR A 69 5.82 -6.71 4.61
C THR A 69 5.59 -7.31 3.23
N VAL A 70 6.08 -6.63 2.18
CA VAL A 70 6.07 -7.20 0.83
C VAL A 70 7.17 -8.25 0.74
N HIS A 71 6.80 -9.52 0.56
CA HIS A 71 7.77 -10.61 0.40
C HIS A 71 8.25 -10.71 -1.05
N GLN A 72 7.30 -10.72 -1.99
CA GLN A 72 7.59 -10.77 -3.42
C GLN A 72 6.84 -9.66 -4.16
N PRO A 73 7.55 -8.60 -4.62
CA PRO A 73 6.95 -7.52 -5.41
C PRO A 73 6.47 -8.04 -6.77
N SER A 74 5.52 -7.34 -7.39
CA SER A 74 5.01 -7.65 -8.74
C SER A 74 5.33 -6.55 -9.73
N ASN A 75 5.47 -6.87 -11.02
CA ASN A 75 5.78 -5.89 -12.06
C ASN A 75 4.82 -4.69 -12.11
N VAL A 76 3.57 -4.88 -11.65
CA VAL A 76 2.62 -3.79 -11.45
C VAL A 76 2.28 -3.71 -9.96
N LEU A 77 2.46 -2.54 -9.36
CA LEU A 77 2.08 -2.24 -7.99
C LEU A 77 0.83 -1.36 -8.00
N THR A 78 -0.22 -1.82 -7.33
CA THR A 78 -1.44 -1.04 -7.15
C THR A 78 -1.55 -0.60 -5.69
N LEU A 79 -1.61 0.71 -5.46
CA LEU A 79 -1.82 1.32 -4.14
C LEU A 79 -3.22 1.92 -4.09
N CYS A 80 -4.08 1.39 -3.24
CA CYS A 80 -5.42 1.91 -2.99
C CYS A 80 -5.41 2.85 -1.79
N LEU A 81 -5.89 4.08 -1.96
CA LEU A 81 -5.99 5.03 -0.86
C LEU A 81 -7.34 4.89 -0.16
N ASN A 82 -7.33 4.52 1.13
CA ASN A 82 -8.54 4.44 1.95
C ASN A 82 -9.06 5.84 2.29
N ARG A 83 -9.72 6.47 1.32
CA ARG A 83 -10.33 7.79 1.44
C ARG A 83 -11.73 7.75 2.05
N PHE A 84 -12.22 6.59 2.46
CA PHE A 84 -13.48 6.46 3.17
C PHE A 84 -13.22 6.42 4.67
N ASP A 85 -13.74 7.42 5.39
CA ASP A 85 -13.77 7.40 6.83
C ASP A 85 -15.10 6.79 7.31
N ILE A 86 -15.01 5.59 7.87
CA ILE A 86 -16.16 4.82 8.37
C ILE A 86 -16.85 5.57 9.52
N PHE A 87 -16.11 6.34 10.32
CA PHE A 87 -16.65 7.03 11.49
C PHE A 87 -17.47 8.26 11.11
N SER A 88 -17.00 9.03 10.13
CA SER A 88 -17.69 10.24 9.67
C SER A 88 -18.59 10.02 8.45
N ASN A 89 -18.58 8.82 7.86
CA ASN A 89 -19.24 8.48 6.60
C ASN A 89 -18.94 9.50 5.48
N ARG A 90 -17.74 10.07 5.51
CA ARG A 90 -17.29 11.14 4.61
C ARG A 90 -16.01 10.75 3.90
N LYS A 91 -15.82 11.37 2.74
CA LYS A 91 -14.59 11.24 1.97
C LYS A 91 -13.49 12.11 2.57
N ILE A 92 -12.32 11.51 2.80
CA ILE A 92 -11.09 12.22 3.18
C ILE A 92 -10.60 13.01 1.96
N LYS A 93 -10.82 14.33 2.00
CA LYS A 93 -10.46 15.28 0.93
C LYS A 93 -9.01 15.76 0.98
N LYS A 94 -8.25 15.36 1.99
CA LYS A 94 -6.88 15.83 2.15
C LYS A 94 -6.00 15.44 0.96
N SER A 95 -5.06 16.32 0.63
CA SER A 95 -4.04 16.02 -0.37
C SER A 95 -3.12 14.92 0.16
N VAL A 96 -2.73 13.99 -0.71
CA VAL A 96 -1.76 12.93 -0.41
C VAL A 96 -0.73 12.99 -1.52
N ALA A 97 0.51 13.32 -1.17
CA ALA A 97 1.61 13.35 -2.13
C ALA A 97 1.98 11.93 -2.56
N TYR A 98 2.14 11.72 -3.85
CA TYR A 98 2.62 10.48 -4.44
C TYR A 98 3.83 10.81 -5.33
N PRO A 99 4.95 10.06 -5.19
CA PRO A 99 6.13 10.34 -5.99
C PRO A 99 5.96 9.82 -7.42
N GLU A 100 6.75 10.35 -8.35
CA GLU A 100 6.82 9.82 -9.71
C GLU A 100 7.62 8.51 -9.77
N CYS A 101 8.64 8.37 -8.91
CA CYS A 101 9.41 7.15 -8.72
C CYS A 101 9.36 6.74 -7.24
N LEU A 102 9.02 5.47 -6.98
CA LEU A 102 8.88 4.90 -5.65
C LEU A 102 9.88 3.75 -5.47
N ASP A 103 10.78 3.85 -4.48
CA ASP A 103 11.57 2.70 -4.02
C ASP A 103 10.74 1.89 -3.01
N LEU A 104 10.36 0.67 -3.38
CA LEU A 104 9.56 -0.22 -2.53
C LEU A 104 10.42 -0.97 -1.50
N ARG A 105 11.76 -1.00 -1.65
CA ARG A 105 12.68 -1.83 -0.86
C ARG A 105 12.45 -1.73 0.66
N CYS A 106 12.31 -0.50 1.18
CA CYS A 106 12.15 -0.24 2.61
C CYS A 106 10.86 -0.83 3.21
N TYR A 107 9.94 -1.33 2.38
CA TYR A 107 8.65 -1.89 2.77
C TYR A 107 8.58 -3.41 2.52
N THR A 108 9.72 -4.02 2.17
CA THR A 108 9.83 -5.46 1.91
C THR A 108 10.34 -6.23 3.12
N SER A 109 10.23 -7.56 3.08
CA SER A 109 10.80 -8.44 4.10
C SER A 109 12.34 -8.36 4.17
N GLU A 110 12.99 -7.86 3.10
CA GLU A 110 14.45 -7.71 3.00
C GLU A 110 14.84 -6.25 2.70
N PRO A 111 14.76 -5.33 3.69
CA PRO A 111 14.97 -3.90 3.46
C PRO A 111 16.41 -3.53 3.09
N ASN A 112 17.38 -4.43 3.28
CA ASN A 112 18.80 -4.22 2.97
C ASN A 112 19.18 -4.66 1.54
N GLY A 113 18.22 -5.11 0.74
CA GLY A 113 18.45 -5.55 -0.64
C GLY A 113 18.73 -4.41 -1.63
N THR A 114 18.69 -4.76 -2.91
CA THR A 114 18.75 -3.79 -4.01
C THR A 114 17.48 -2.93 -4.06
N PRO A 115 17.56 -1.66 -4.50
CA PRO A 115 16.37 -0.83 -4.70
C PRO A 115 15.34 -1.50 -5.61
N ILE A 116 14.06 -1.33 -5.31
CA ILE A 116 12.95 -1.87 -6.11
C ILE A 116 12.15 -0.69 -6.62
N LEU A 117 12.53 -0.18 -7.79
CA LEU A 117 12.03 1.08 -8.32
C LEU A 117 10.77 0.90 -9.14
N TYR A 118 9.78 1.73 -8.84
CA TYR A 118 8.49 1.76 -9.49
C TYR A 118 8.20 3.15 -10.04
N ASN A 119 7.91 3.24 -11.34
CA ASN A 119 7.49 4.47 -11.99
C ASN A 119 5.97 4.60 -11.96
N LEU A 120 5.48 5.76 -11.54
CA LEU A 120 4.06 6.06 -11.54
C LEU A 120 3.55 6.05 -12.98
N TYR A 121 2.57 5.20 -13.24
CA TYR A 121 2.00 4.98 -14.56
C TYR A 121 0.59 5.54 -14.68
N ALA A 122 -0.24 5.35 -13.66
CA ALA A 122 -1.61 5.85 -13.68
C ALA A 122 -2.12 6.28 -12.31
N VAL A 123 -3.03 7.26 -12.30
CA VAL A 123 -3.72 7.74 -11.11
C VAL A 123 -5.21 7.78 -11.38
N LEU A 124 -5.95 6.89 -10.73
CA LEU A 124 -7.40 6.86 -10.77
C LEU A 124 -8.00 7.75 -9.68
N VAL A 125 -8.82 8.71 -10.09
CA VAL A 125 -9.38 9.77 -9.26
C VAL A 125 -10.89 9.66 -9.20
N HIS A 126 -11.43 9.71 -7.99
CA HIS A 126 -12.84 10.04 -7.76
C HIS A 126 -12.97 11.54 -7.51
N ALA A 127 -13.73 12.25 -8.33
CA ALA A 127 -14.24 13.60 -8.04
C ALA A 127 -15.64 13.51 -7.44
N GLY A 128 -15.83 14.08 -6.25
CA GLY A 128 -17.07 13.95 -5.49
C GLY A 128 -16.80 14.13 -4.01
N THR A 129 -17.85 14.46 -3.25
CA THR A 129 -17.76 14.75 -1.81
C THR A 129 -18.14 13.56 -0.94
N THR A 130 -18.90 12.60 -1.47
CA THR A 130 -19.30 11.36 -0.79
C THR A 130 -18.52 10.18 -1.38
N CYS A 131 -18.68 8.99 -0.80
CA CYS A 131 -18.12 7.76 -1.36
C CYS A 131 -19.10 7.01 -2.26
N ASN A 132 -20.40 7.30 -2.15
CA ASN A 132 -21.47 6.66 -2.92
C ASN A 132 -21.82 7.41 -4.22
N SER A 133 -21.28 8.61 -4.42
CA SER A 133 -21.58 9.44 -5.58
C SER A 133 -20.38 10.29 -5.98
N GLY A 134 -20.19 10.40 -7.29
CA GLY A 134 -19.20 11.26 -7.92
C GLY A 134 -18.90 10.82 -9.35
N HIS A 135 -17.81 11.37 -9.89
CA HIS A 135 -17.31 11.11 -11.23
C HIS A 135 -15.91 10.53 -11.12
N TYR A 136 -15.60 9.52 -11.93
CA TYR A 136 -14.27 8.92 -11.94
C TYR A 136 -13.57 9.17 -13.26
N PHE A 137 -12.31 9.54 -13.17
CA PHE A 137 -11.41 9.70 -14.29
C PHE A 137 -10.00 9.26 -13.89
N CYS A 138 -9.20 8.88 -14.87
CA CYS A 138 -7.85 8.39 -14.68
C CYS A 138 -6.88 9.26 -15.46
N TYR A 139 -5.74 9.60 -14.85
CA TYR A 139 -4.58 10.07 -15.57
C TYR A 139 -3.68 8.88 -15.88
N VAL A 140 -3.26 8.71 -17.12
CA VAL A 140 -2.37 7.63 -17.55
C VAL A 140 -1.18 8.22 -18.29
N LYS A 141 0.03 7.75 -18.01
CA LYS A 141 1.21 8.05 -18.82
C LYS A 141 1.15 7.26 -20.10
N VAL A 142 1.08 7.95 -21.22
CA VAL A 142 1.19 7.36 -22.54
C VAL A 142 2.48 7.82 -23.21
N ARG A 143 3.04 6.96 -24.06
CA ARG A 143 4.19 7.34 -24.88
C ARG A 143 3.72 8.26 -25.99
N ASN A 144 4.23 9.49 -26.00
CA ASN A 144 4.00 10.43 -27.09
C ASN A 144 4.62 9.87 -28.37
N GLN A 145 3.78 9.63 -29.38
CA GLN A 145 4.22 9.02 -30.65
C GLN A 145 5.17 9.91 -31.46
N ILE A 146 5.21 11.21 -31.16
CA ILE A 146 6.01 12.21 -31.91
C ILE A 146 7.35 12.48 -31.23
N HIS A 147 7.35 12.65 -29.91
CA HIS A 147 8.54 13.07 -29.15
C HIS A 147 9.16 11.97 -28.28
N SER A 148 8.62 10.75 -28.28
CA SER A 148 9.02 9.62 -27.42
C SER A 148 8.94 9.85 -25.90
N ASP A 149 8.62 11.07 -25.46
CA ASP A 149 8.38 11.44 -24.06
C ASP A 149 7.07 10.86 -23.53
N LEU A 150 6.99 10.63 -22.21
CA LEU A 150 5.74 10.23 -21.56
C LEU A 150 4.89 11.46 -21.24
N VAL A 151 3.62 11.44 -21.65
CA VAL A 151 2.65 12.51 -21.38
C VAL A 151 1.42 11.97 -20.65
N TRP A 152 0.81 12.80 -19.82
CA TRP A 152 -0.40 12.44 -19.08
C TRP A 152 -1.65 12.66 -19.93
N GLU A 153 -2.44 11.61 -20.13
CA GLU A 153 -3.76 11.67 -20.76
C GLU A 153 -4.88 11.33 -19.78
N THR A 154 -6.06 11.93 -19.99
CA THR A 154 -7.23 11.70 -19.13
C THR A 154 -8.22 10.73 -19.79
N ILE A 155 -8.52 9.63 -19.10
CA ILE A 155 -9.50 8.61 -19.53
C ILE A 155 -10.67 8.61 -18.54
N LYS A 156 -11.92 8.60 -19.02
CA LYS A 156 -13.13 8.59 -18.17
C LYS A 156 -13.68 7.17 -18.02
N GLY A 157 -14.21 6.81 -16.83
CA GLY A 157 -15.07 5.63 -16.67
C GLY A 157 -14.60 4.46 -15.79
N CYS A 158 -13.71 4.66 -14.82
CA CYS A 158 -13.24 3.58 -13.93
C CYS A 158 -13.80 3.69 -12.50
N ILE A 159 -13.66 2.66 -11.65
CA ILE A 159 -14.18 2.65 -10.27
C ILE A 159 -12.98 2.42 -9.33
N LEU A 160 -12.91 3.17 -8.20
CA LEU A 160 -11.90 3.17 -7.10
C LEU A 160 -10.89 4.34 -7.11
N HIS A 161 -10.13 4.57 -6.03
CA HIS A 161 -8.96 5.49 -6.01
C HIS A 161 -7.69 4.66 -5.97
N LYS A 162 -6.88 4.72 -7.02
CA LYS A 162 -5.70 3.89 -7.15
C LYS A 162 -4.54 4.69 -7.70
N ASN A 163 -3.36 4.53 -7.13
CA ASN A 163 -2.11 4.84 -7.80
C ASN A 163 -1.56 3.53 -8.35
N ILE A 164 -1.28 3.50 -9.64
CA ILE A 164 -0.73 2.34 -10.32
C ILE A 164 0.69 2.71 -10.70
N PHE A 165 1.64 1.94 -10.19
CA PHE A 165 3.03 2.04 -10.56
C PHE A 165 3.45 0.80 -11.34
N THR A 166 4.32 0.99 -12.31
CA THR A 166 4.95 -0.07 -13.08
C THR A 166 6.41 -0.17 -12.68
N TYR A 167 6.89 -1.40 -12.49
CA TYR A 167 8.29 -1.67 -12.25
C TYR A 167 9.09 -1.34 -13.52
N ASP A 168 10.13 -0.52 -13.38
CA ASP A 168 11.04 -0.17 -14.47
C ASP A 168 12.44 -0.63 -14.07
N PRO A 169 12.91 -1.79 -14.57
CA PRO A 169 14.21 -2.34 -14.21
C PRO A 169 15.40 -1.63 -14.88
N CYS A 170 15.18 -0.57 -15.66
CA CYS A 170 16.24 0.13 -16.38
C CYS A 170 17.25 0.82 -15.44
#